data_AF-B9TIM4-F1
#
_entry.id   AF-B9TIM4-F1
#
_cell.length_a   1.000
_cell.length_b   1.000
_cell.length_c   1.000
_cell.angle_alpha   90.00
_cell.angle_beta   90.00
_cell.angle_gamma   90.00
#
_symmetry.space_group_name_H-M   'P 1'
#
loop_
_entity.id
_entity.type
_entity.pdbx_description
1 polymer ?
#
loop_
_entity_poly.entity_id
_entity_poly.type
_entity_poly.pdbx_seq_one_letter_code
_entity_poly.pdbx_strand_id
1 'polypeptide(L)'
;MDGLVASGLRAQLRSGNLLTGQSFVALDFFPNAKRATINWESDIPQLPTEVGALDALQAALGTLAKQIEKVPVEQIGNNLEQMLASGNRLMQRLDSETAPEAQAVLKAARKALDEVGQTMANDSQFKQDAGAMMRELTRAAQQLRLLSDYLERHPEALLRGKPEDEK
;
A
#
# COMPACT_ATOMS: atom_id res chain seq x y z
N MET A 1 6.61 40.52 -16.12
CA MET A 1 7.34 39.29 -15.70
C MET A 1 6.56 38.52 -14.65
N ASP A 2 6.02 39.18 -13.62
CA ASP A 2 5.26 38.51 -12.54
C ASP A 2 4.06 37.71 -13.03
N GLY A 3 3.32 38.20 -14.03
CA GLY A 3 2.21 37.47 -14.64
C GLY A 3 2.63 36.14 -15.29
N LEU A 4 3.83 36.06 -15.86
CA LEU A 4 4.36 34.82 -16.44
C LEU A 4 4.73 33.82 -15.34
N VAL A 5 5.37 34.30 -14.27
CA VAL A 5 5.71 33.49 -13.09
C VAL A 5 4.45 32.98 -12.38
N ALA A 6 3.43 33.83 -12.26
CA ALA A 6 2.11 33.46 -11.72
C ALA A 6 1.41 32.39 -12.59
N SER A 7 1.65 32.42 -13.90
CA SER A 7 1.18 31.41 -14.86
C SER A 7 2.06 30.16 -14.93
N GLY A 8 3.09 30.04 -14.08
CA GLY A 8 3.92 28.84 -13.96
C GLY A 8 5.30 28.93 -14.62
N LEU A 9 5.76 30.10 -15.06
CA LEU A 9 7.12 30.25 -15.61
C LEU A 9 8.18 29.96 -14.54
N ARG A 10 9.07 28.99 -14.78
CA ARG A 10 10.21 28.67 -13.92
C ARG A 10 11.49 28.54 -14.72
N ALA A 11 12.61 28.83 -14.08
CA ALA A 11 13.93 28.48 -14.57
C ALA A 11 14.30 27.05 -14.15
N GLN A 12 14.85 26.26 -15.06
CA GLN A 12 15.31 24.91 -14.77
C GLN A 12 16.68 24.69 -15.42
N LEU A 13 17.60 24.09 -14.69
CA LEU A 13 18.85 23.63 -15.26
C LEU A 13 18.58 22.34 -16.06
N ARG A 14 18.85 22.36 -17.36
CA ARG A 14 18.71 21.20 -18.25
C ARG A 14 20.08 20.81 -18.78
N SER A 15 20.30 19.50 -18.94
CA SER A 15 21.50 19.01 -19.59
C SER A 15 21.38 19.18 -21.10
N GLY A 16 22.34 19.87 -21.70
CA GLY A 16 22.45 20.01 -23.15
C GLY A 16 23.22 18.86 -23.79
N ASN A 17 24.29 18.40 -23.13
CA ASN A 17 25.06 17.24 -23.57
C ASN A 17 25.55 16.45 -22.36
N LEU A 18 25.02 15.25 -22.21
CA LEU A 18 25.33 14.36 -21.08
C LEU A 18 26.76 13.83 -21.11
N LEU A 19 27.38 13.71 -22.30
CA LEU A 19 28.74 13.17 -22.44
C LEU A 19 29.82 14.17 -22.01
N THR A 20 29.55 15.47 -22.16
CA THR A 20 30.47 16.56 -21.83
C THR A 20 30.09 17.29 -20.53
N GLY A 21 28.94 16.97 -19.95
CA GLY A 21 28.42 17.64 -18.75
C GLY A 21 27.88 19.05 -19.00
N GLN A 22 27.72 19.47 -20.25
CA GLN A 22 27.21 20.79 -20.57
C GLN A 22 25.76 20.95 -20.12
N SER A 23 25.49 22.05 -19.42
CA SER A 23 24.16 22.39 -18.89
C SER A 23 23.77 23.80 -19.32
N PHE A 24 22.46 24.04 -19.47
CA PHE A 24 21.90 25.34 -19.82
C PHE A 24 20.69 25.66 -18.96
N VAL A 25 20.38 26.94 -18.81
CA VAL A 25 19.19 27.40 -18.09
C VAL A 25 18.04 27.50 -19.08
N ALA A 26 17.01 26.68 -18.88
CA ALA A 26 15.76 26.73 -19.63
C ALA A 26 14.73 27.55 -18.85
N LEU A 27 13.94 28.36 -19.55
CA LEU A 27 12.75 29.03 -19.02
C LEU A 27 11.53 28.35 -19.62
N ASP A 28 10.68 27.76 -18.78
CA ASP A 28 9.54 26.97 -19.26
C ASP A 28 8.33 27.12 -18.33
N PHE A 29 7.14 26.78 -18.82
CA PHE A 29 5.89 26.83 -18.06
C PHE A 29 5.56 25.47 -17.47
N PHE A 30 5.37 25.43 -16.15
CA PHE A 30 5.06 24.21 -15.43
C PHE A 30 3.63 24.30 -14.87
N PRO A 31 2.67 23.50 -15.38
CA PRO A 31 1.26 23.64 -15.04
C PRO A 31 0.96 23.36 -13.55
N ASN A 32 1.81 22.57 -12.90
CA ASN A 32 1.68 22.19 -11.49
C ASN A 32 2.69 22.90 -10.58
N ALA A 33 3.34 23.97 -11.06
CA ALA A 33 4.32 24.69 -10.25
C ALA A 33 3.65 25.32 -9.03
N LYS A 34 4.28 25.19 -7.86
CA LYS A 34 3.83 25.91 -6.65
C LYS A 34 3.87 27.42 -6.89
N ARG A 35 2.88 28.16 -6.41
CA ARG A 35 2.84 29.63 -6.54
C ARG A 35 4.14 30.24 -6.02
N ALA A 36 4.78 31.07 -6.84
CA ALA A 36 6.01 31.79 -6.52
C ALA A 36 5.92 33.21 -7.07
N THR A 37 6.76 34.11 -6.57
CA THR A 37 6.87 35.49 -7.00
C THR A 37 8.34 35.84 -7.25
N ILE A 38 8.59 36.82 -8.10
CA ILE A 38 9.94 37.36 -8.27
C ILE A 38 10.20 38.29 -7.08
N ASN A 39 11.35 38.11 -6.41
CA ASN A 39 11.77 39.06 -5.38
C ASN A 39 12.47 40.24 -6.07
N TRP A 40 11.75 41.35 -6.19
CA TRP A 40 12.25 42.60 -6.77
C TRP A 40 12.91 43.53 -5.75
N GLU A 41 12.78 43.25 -4.45
CA GLU A 41 13.33 44.08 -3.37
C GLU A 41 14.82 43.79 -3.11
N SER A 42 15.36 42.72 -3.71
CA SER A 42 16.78 42.40 -3.66
C SER A 42 17.55 43.18 -4.72
N ASP A 43 18.79 43.59 -4.40
CA ASP A 43 19.74 44.19 -5.35
C ASP A 43 19.93 43.36 -6.64
N ILE A 44 19.67 42.04 -6.57
CA ILE A 44 19.65 41.15 -7.73
C ILE A 44 18.29 40.44 -7.77
N PRO A 45 17.47 40.66 -8.82
CA PRO A 45 16.18 40.00 -8.97
C PRO A 45 16.30 38.48 -9.01
N GLN A 46 15.53 37.78 -8.17
CA GLN A 46 15.57 36.33 -8.09
C GLN A 46 14.40 35.70 -8.84
N LEU A 47 14.71 34.96 -9.91
CA LEU A 47 13.72 34.23 -10.69
C LEU A 47 13.44 32.86 -10.06
N PRO A 48 12.18 32.44 -9.90
CA PRO A 48 11.88 31.15 -9.29
C PRO A 48 12.32 29.99 -10.20
N THR A 49 12.86 28.96 -9.56
CA THR A 49 13.38 27.76 -10.22
C THR A 49 12.53 26.54 -9.96
N GLU A 50 12.66 25.53 -10.82
CA GLU A 50 12.11 24.18 -10.65
C GLU A 50 13.26 23.16 -10.65
N VAL A 51 13.09 22.07 -9.91
CA VAL A 51 14.11 21.02 -9.81
C VAL A 51 14.27 20.31 -11.17
N GLY A 52 15.52 20.02 -11.55
CA GLY A 52 15.86 19.27 -12.75
C GLY A 52 15.31 17.84 -12.71
N ALA A 53 14.92 17.29 -13.87
CA ALA A 53 14.41 15.91 -13.95
C ALA A 53 15.43 14.87 -13.44
N LEU A 54 16.72 15.07 -13.74
CA LEU A 54 17.79 14.18 -13.29
C LEU A 54 18.01 14.25 -11.77
N ASP A 55 18.01 15.46 -11.20
CA ASP A 55 18.16 15.66 -9.76
C ASP A 55 16.98 15.04 -9.00
N ALA A 56 15.76 15.21 -9.52
CA ALA A 56 14.56 14.59 -8.97
C ALA A 56 14.65 13.05 -9.01
N LEU A 57 15.17 12.47 -10.10
CA LEU A 57 15.39 11.02 -10.21
C LEU A 57 16.41 10.52 -9.18
N GLN A 58 17.54 11.21 -9.01
CA GLN A 58 18.55 10.82 -8.02
C GLN A 58 17.99 10.87 -6.59
N ALA A 59 17.23 11.91 -6.27
CA ALA A 59 16.55 12.03 -4.98
C ALA A 59 15.53 10.90 -4.76
N ALA A 60 14.76 10.54 -5.80
CA ALA A 60 13.82 9.43 -5.75
C ALA A 60 14.53 8.08 -5.53
N LEU A 61 15.63 7.83 -6.25
CA LEU A 61 16.43 6.61 -6.08
C LEU A 61 17.03 6.51 -4.67
N GLY A 62 17.55 7.62 -4.12
CA GLY A 62 18.04 7.66 -2.75
C GLY A 62 16.94 7.42 -1.71
N THR A 63 15.73 7.92 -1.97
CA THR A 63 14.57 7.68 -1.11
C THR A 63 14.14 6.21 -1.17
N LEU A 64 14.12 5.62 -2.37
CA LEU A 64 13.80 4.21 -2.56
C LEU A 64 14.80 3.30 -1.85
N ALA A 65 16.11 3.57 -1.98
CA ALA A 65 17.14 2.82 -1.28
C ALA A 65 16.91 2.82 0.25
N LYS A 66 16.62 3.99 0.82
CA LYS A 66 16.29 4.14 2.25
C LYS A 66 14.98 3.45 2.65
N GLN A 67 14.00 3.37 1.75
CA GLN A 67 12.76 2.65 2.01
C GLN A 67 12.99 1.13 1.99
N ILE A 68 13.80 0.63 1.05
CA ILE A 68 14.20 -0.78 0.99
C ILE A 68 14.94 -1.20 2.26
N GLU A 69 15.86 -0.38 2.77
CA GLU A 69 16.54 -0.62 4.05
C GLU A 69 15.59 -0.73 5.25
N LYS A 70 14.42 -0.07 5.17
CA LYS A 70 13.40 -0.08 6.23
C LYS A 70 12.38 -1.21 6.07
N VAL A 71 12.44 -2.01 5.00
CA VAL A 71 11.59 -3.19 4.86
C VAL A 71 12.13 -4.25 5.83
N PRO A 72 11.40 -4.57 6.93
CA PRO A 72 11.90 -5.50 7.93
C PRO A 72 11.68 -6.93 7.42
N VAL A 73 12.62 -7.41 6.59
CA VAL A 73 12.56 -8.75 5.98
C VAL A 73 12.42 -9.82 7.06
N GLU A 74 13.06 -9.64 8.23
CA GLU A 74 12.89 -10.55 9.37
C GLU A 74 11.45 -10.56 9.90
N GLN A 75 10.79 -9.40 10.03
CA GLN A 75 9.39 -9.36 10.51
C GLN A 75 8.44 -10.00 9.49
N ILE A 76 8.67 -9.80 8.19
CA ILE A 76 7.89 -10.47 7.14
C ILE A 76 8.07 -11.99 7.22
N GLY A 77 9.32 -12.46 7.37
CA GLY A 77 9.63 -13.88 7.54
C GLY A 77 8.94 -14.48 8.76
N ASN A 78 9.05 -13.82 9.91
CA ASN A 78 8.43 -14.26 11.17
C ASN A 78 6.88 -14.28 11.09
N ASN A 79 6.27 -13.28 10.45
CA ASN A 79 4.83 -13.22 10.26
C ASN A 79 4.33 -14.31 9.31
N LEU A 80 5.08 -14.59 8.23
CA LEU A 80 4.77 -15.68 7.31
C LEU A 80 4.92 -17.04 7.98
N GLU A 81 5.98 -17.25 8.76
CA GLU A 81 6.17 -18.48 9.55
C GLU A 81 5.02 -18.68 10.53
N GLN A 82 4.59 -17.63 11.24
CA GLN A 82 3.43 -17.70 12.13
C GLN A 82 2.12 -18.01 11.40
N MET A 83 1.91 -17.44 10.21
CA MET A 83 0.75 -17.75 9.37
C MET A 83 0.77 -19.21 8.92
N LEU A 84 1.91 -19.71 8.43
CA LEU A 84 2.09 -21.10 8.01
C LEU A 84 1.90 -22.07 9.18
N ALA A 85 2.47 -21.77 10.35
CA ALA A 85 2.30 -22.56 11.55
C ALA A 85 0.84 -22.57 12.02
N SER A 86 0.14 -21.43 11.92
CA SER A 86 -1.29 -21.33 12.29
C SER A 86 -2.18 -22.08 11.28
N GLY A 87 -1.87 -22.01 9.99
CA GLY A 87 -2.55 -22.77 8.95
C GLY A 87 -2.33 -24.28 9.09
N ASN A 88 -1.11 -24.71 9.41
CA ASN A 88 -0.80 -26.12 9.65
C ASN A 88 -1.53 -26.65 10.89
N ARG A 89 -1.59 -25.87 11.98
CA ARG A 89 -2.40 -26.22 13.16
C ARG A 89 -3.90 -26.29 12.84
N LEU A 90 -4.40 -25.39 11.97
CA LEU A 90 -5.78 -25.45 11.52
C LEU A 90 -6.05 -26.72 10.72
N MET A 91 -5.18 -27.12 9.79
CA MET A 91 -5.30 -28.39 9.06
C MET A 91 -5.27 -29.61 9.98
N GLN A 92 -4.37 -29.63 10.96
CA GLN A 92 -4.27 -30.74 11.92
C GLN A 92 -5.50 -30.86 12.83
N ARG A 93 -6.22 -29.77 13.08
CA ARG A 93 -7.39 -29.74 13.97
C ARG A 93 -8.74 -29.76 13.23
N LEU A 94 -8.74 -29.45 11.92
CA LEU A 94 -9.85 -29.81 11.03
C LEU A 94 -10.08 -31.33 10.99
N ASP A 95 -9.07 -32.11 11.39
CA ASP A 95 -9.15 -33.55 11.62
C ASP A 95 -9.79 -33.91 12.98
N SER A 96 -10.03 -32.95 13.89
CA SER A 96 -10.40 -33.24 15.29
C SER A 96 -11.20 -32.15 16.03
N GLU A 97 -12.39 -31.76 15.55
CA GLU A 97 -13.37 -30.87 16.23
C GLU A 97 -13.19 -29.36 15.97
N THR A 98 -14.13 -28.78 15.21
CA THR A 98 -14.06 -27.41 14.70
C THR A 98 -14.91 -26.41 15.49
N ALA A 99 -14.27 -25.48 16.20
CA ALA A 99 -14.81 -24.16 16.58
C ALA A 99 -13.76 -23.17 17.15
N PRO A 100 -12.89 -23.55 18.11
CA PRO A 100 -11.95 -22.61 18.73
C PRO A 100 -10.78 -22.20 17.83
N GLU A 101 -10.41 -23.02 16.85
CA GLU A 101 -9.29 -22.80 15.92
C GLU A 101 -9.57 -21.69 14.93
N ALA A 102 -10.78 -21.65 14.38
CA ALA A 102 -11.21 -20.60 13.46
C ALA A 102 -11.14 -19.22 14.14
N GLN A 103 -11.45 -19.16 15.44
CA GLN A 103 -11.30 -17.93 16.22
C GLN A 103 -9.84 -17.50 16.39
N ALA A 104 -8.92 -18.46 16.57
CA ALA A 104 -7.49 -18.16 16.69
C ALA A 104 -6.91 -17.60 15.39
N VAL A 105 -7.31 -18.16 14.23
CA VAL A 105 -6.88 -17.67 12.90
C VAL A 105 -7.45 -16.28 12.62
N LEU A 106 -8.72 -16.04 12.92
CA LEU A 106 -9.32 -14.70 12.80
C LEU A 106 -8.62 -13.66 13.69
N LYS A 107 -8.22 -14.04 14.90
CA LYS A 107 -7.47 -13.17 15.82
C LYS A 107 -6.08 -12.84 15.29
N ALA A 108 -5.39 -13.82 14.71
CA ALA A 108 -4.08 -13.62 14.09
C ALA A 108 -4.16 -12.72 12.86
N ALA A 109 -5.14 -12.96 11.98
CA ALA A 109 -5.39 -12.12 10.80
C ALA A 109 -5.70 -10.66 11.18
N ARG A 110 -6.53 -10.45 12.21
CA ARG A 110 -6.82 -9.10 12.73
C ARG A 110 -5.55 -8.39 13.22
N LYS A 111 -4.68 -9.09 13.96
CA LYS A 111 -3.43 -8.52 14.48
C LYS A 111 -2.48 -8.10 13.36
N ALA A 112 -2.34 -8.92 12.33
CA ALA A 112 -1.50 -8.60 11.17
C ALA A 112 -2.01 -7.34 10.44
N LEU A 113 -3.33 -7.20 10.28
CA LEU A 113 -3.92 -6.02 9.64
C LEU A 113 -3.76 -4.75 10.49
N ASP A 114 -3.84 -4.86 11.81
CA ASP A 114 -3.59 -3.73 12.71
C ASP A 114 -2.11 -3.26 12.64
N GLU A 115 -1.15 -4.19 12.55
CA GLU A 115 0.28 -3.86 12.42
C GLU A 115 0.61 -3.18 11.07
N VAL A 116 -0.01 -3.62 9.97
CA VAL A 116 0.13 -2.95 8.67
C VAL A 116 -0.58 -1.59 8.66
N GLY A 117 -1.74 -1.48 9.32
CA GLY A 117 -2.45 -0.21 9.47
C GLY A 117 -1.67 0.86 10.26
N GLN A 118 -0.84 0.43 11.21
CA GLN A 118 0.03 1.34 11.98
C GLN A 118 1.23 1.83 11.18
N THR A 119 1.79 1.00 10.29
CA THR A 119 2.89 1.42 9.41
C THR A 119 2.43 2.31 8.26
N MET A 120 1.19 2.14 7.80
CA MET A 120 0.56 2.96 6.75
C MET A 120 -0.40 4.03 7.30
N ALA A 121 -0.24 4.45 8.56
CA ALA A 121 -1.20 5.26 9.33
C ALA A 121 -1.58 6.63 8.72
N ASN A 122 -0.85 7.12 7.72
CA ASN A 122 -1.11 8.39 7.05
C ASN A 122 -1.90 8.25 5.73
N ASP A 123 -2.14 7.03 5.24
CA ASP A 123 -2.93 6.79 4.03
C ASP A 123 -4.39 6.50 4.40
N SER A 124 -5.27 7.48 4.15
CA SER A 124 -6.70 7.38 4.44
C SER A 124 -7.41 6.31 3.60
N GLN A 125 -6.93 6.05 2.39
CA GLN A 125 -7.57 5.14 1.45
C GLN A 125 -7.29 3.69 1.85
N PHE A 126 -6.05 3.39 2.24
CA PHE A 126 -5.68 2.09 2.78
C PHE A 126 -6.49 1.68 4.02
N LYS A 127 -6.78 2.63 4.93
CA LYS A 127 -7.63 2.37 6.11
C LYS A 127 -9.06 1.98 5.73
N GLN A 128 -9.62 2.58 4.67
CA GLN A 128 -10.97 2.26 4.20
C GLN A 128 -11.03 0.87 3.56
N ASP A 129 -10.04 0.53 2.74
CA ASP A 129 -9.95 -0.77 2.07
C ASP A 129 -9.73 -1.92 3.06
N ALA A 130 -8.82 -1.76 4.03
CA ALA A 130 -8.60 -2.73 5.10
C ALA A 130 -9.88 -2.97 5.93
N GLY A 131 -10.62 -1.89 6.25
CA GLY A 131 -11.89 -1.98 6.95
C GLY A 131 -12.97 -2.72 6.14
N ALA A 132 -13.02 -2.52 4.82
CA ALA A 132 -13.93 -3.24 3.93
C ALA A 132 -13.59 -4.74 3.87
N MET A 133 -12.32 -5.07 3.71
CA MET A 133 -11.83 -6.45 3.64
C MET A 133 -12.12 -7.22 4.93
N MET A 134 -11.98 -6.58 6.09
CA MET A 134 -12.30 -7.19 7.40
C MET A 134 -13.79 -7.52 7.56
N ARG A 135 -14.69 -6.67 7.06
CA ARG A 135 -16.13 -6.95 7.05
C ARG A 135 -16.45 -8.13 6.15
N GLU A 136 -15.78 -8.24 5.01
CA GLU A 136 -15.97 -9.36 4.08
C GLU A 136 -15.46 -10.68 4.65
N LEU A 137 -14.28 -10.68 5.28
CA LEU A 137 -13.73 -11.84 5.98
C LEU A 137 -14.65 -12.31 7.12
N THR A 138 -15.23 -11.37 7.87
CA THR A 138 -16.18 -11.70 8.95
C THR A 138 -17.44 -12.35 8.39
N ARG A 139 -17.97 -11.83 7.27
CA ARG A 139 -19.13 -12.41 6.59
C ARG A 139 -18.83 -13.80 6.03
N ALA A 140 -17.67 -14.00 5.42
CA ALA A 140 -17.24 -15.31 4.93
C ALA A 140 -17.08 -16.32 6.07
N ALA A 141 -16.48 -15.92 7.20
CA ALA A 141 -16.35 -16.78 8.38
C ALA A 141 -17.72 -17.18 8.97
N GLN A 142 -18.70 -16.28 8.96
CA GLN A 142 -20.07 -16.60 9.36
C GLN A 142 -20.73 -17.62 8.43
N GLN A 143 -20.52 -17.49 7.11
CA GLN A 143 -21.03 -18.46 6.13
C GLN A 143 -20.37 -19.83 6.25
N LEU A 144 -19.06 -19.87 6.49
CA LEU A 144 -18.34 -21.13 6.76
C LEU A 144 -18.86 -21.79 8.04
N ARG A 145 -19.18 -21.03 9.08
CA ARG A 145 -19.79 -21.59 10.29
C ARG A 145 -21.16 -22.21 10.00
N LEU A 146 -22.02 -21.52 9.25
CA LEU A 146 -23.32 -22.07 8.86
C LEU A 146 -23.17 -23.35 8.03
N LEU A 147 -22.15 -23.42 7.18
CA LEU A 147 -21.82 -24.64 6.43
C LEU A 147 -21.31 -25.74 7.36
N SER A 148 -20.43 -25.44 8.32
CA SER A 148 -19.99 -26.42 9.32
C SER A 148 -21.17 -26.96 10.14
N ASP A 149 -22.04 -26.08 10.65
CA ASP A 149 -23.25 -26.48 11.40
C ASP A 149 -24.19 -27.34 10.54
N TYR A 150 -24.26 -27.08 9.23
CA TYR A 150 -25.04 -27.88 8.28
C TYR A 150 -24.41 -29.26 8.03
N LEU A 151 -23.10 -29.32 7.82
CA LEU A 151 -22.37 -30.58 7.61
C LEU A 151 -22.35 -31.47 8.85
N GLU A 152 -22.31 -30.87 10.04
CA GLU A 152 -22.42 -31.60 11.32
C GLU A 152 -23.80 -32.24 11.50
N ARG A 153 -24.86 -31.58 10.99
CA ARG A 153 -26.23 -32.11 11.02
C ARG A 153 -26.55 -33.06 9.88
N HIS A 154 -25.81 -32.98 8.77
CA HIS A 154 -26.04 -33.77 7.55
C HIS A 154 -24.72 -34.34 7.00
N PRO A 155 -24.13 -35.35 7.67
CA PRO A 155 -22.86 -35.94 7.25
C PRO A 155 -22.95 -36.62 5.87
N GLU A 156 -24.13 -37.10 5.46
CA GLU A 156 -24.37 -37.64 4.12
C GLU A 156 -24.16 -36.62 2.97
N ALA A 157 -24.17 -35.31 3.25
CA ALA A 157 -23.98 -34.27 2.25
C ALA A 157 -22.53 -34.24 1.69
N LEU A 158 -21.55 -34.75 2.44
CA LEU A 158 -20.15 -34.85 1.99
C LEU A 158 -19.96 -35.98 0.95
N LEU A 159 -20.77 -37.05 1.04
CA LEU A 159 -20.66 -38.23 0.19
C LEU A 159 -21.58 -38.19 -1.02
N ARG A 160 -22.77 -37.58 -0.92
CA ARG A 160 -23.72 -37.47 -2.04
C ARG A 160 -23.63 -36.16 -2.82
N GLY A 161 -22.94 -35.14 -2.30
CA GLY A 161 -23.08 -33.78 -2.80
C GLY A 161 -24.44 -33.18 -2.44
N LYS A 162 -24.58 -31.87 -2.62
CA LYS A 162 -25.81 -31.13 -2.29
C LYS A 162 -27.00 -31.76 -3.03
N PRO A 163 -28.11 -32.15 -2.35
CA PRO A 163 -29.30 -32.59 -3.05
C PRO A 163 -29.80 -31.42 -3.91
N GLU A 164 -29.96 -31.65 -5.21
CA GLU A 164 -30.66 -30.70 -6.07
C GLU A 164 -32.12 -30.66 -5.60
N ASP A 165 -32.59 -29.46 -5.25
CA ASP A 165 -34.03 -29.24 -5.04
C ASP A 165 -34.72 -29.49 -6.38
N GLU A 166 -35.36 -30.66 -6.53
CA GLU A 166 -36.29 -30.93 -7.62
C GLU A 166 -37.38 -29.84 -7.60
N LYS A 167 -37.40 -29.03 -8.66
CA LYS A 167 -38.52 -28.14 -8.99
C LYS A 167 -39.52 -28.83 -9.88
#